data_AF-A0A3S1GKR6-F1
#
_entry.id   AF-A0A3S1GKR6-F1
#
_cell.length_a   1.000
_cell.length_b   1.000
_cell.length_c   1.000
_cell.angle_alpha   90.00
_cell.angle_beta   90.00
_cell.angle_gamma   90.00
#
_symmetry.space_group_name_H-M   'P 1'
#
loop_
_entity.id
_entity.type
_entity.pdbx_description
1 polymer ?
#
loop_
_entity_poly.entity_id
_entity_poly.type
_entity_poly.pdbx_seq_one_letter_code
_entity_poly.pdbx_strand_id
1 'polypeptide(L)' 'MQRRQFLTSAAIAATLFAVTPSFAGDTAQSVVDAYVAAWNAHDSAKAAGYFADDVTYY' A
#
# COMPACT_ATOMS: atom_id res chain seq x y z
N MET A 1 -11.42 -18.78 40.39
CA MET A 1 -11.82 -17.70 39.46
C MET A 1 -10.79 -17.34 38.39
N GLN A 2 -9.53 -17.80 38.45
CA GLN A 2 -8.46 -17.46 37.48
C GLN A 2 -8.54 -18.17 36.12
N ARG A 3 -9.18 -19.35 36.05
CA ARG A 3 -9.24 -20.17 34.82
C ARG A 3 -10.05 -19.54 33.68
N ARG A 4 -11.07 -18.73 34.02
CA ARG A 4 -11.91 -18.01 33.04
C ARG A 4 -11.21 -16.77 32.48
N GLN A 5 -10.38 -16.11 33.30
CA GLN A 5 -9.61 -14.92 32.90
C GLN A 5 -8.50 -15.28 31.90
N PHE A 6 -7.88 -16.45 32.05
CA PHE A 6 -6.87 -16.94 31.09
C PHE A 6 -7.43 -17.24 29.69
N LEU A 7 -8.64 -17.82 29.62
CA LEU A 7 -9.29 -18.11 28.33
C LEU A 7 -9.70 -16.85 27.57
N THR A 8 -10.09 -15.78 28.29
CA THR A 8 -10.40 -14.49 27.67
C THR A 8 -9.16 -13.77 27.15
N SER A 9 -8.01 -13.89 27.84
CA SER A 9 -6.75 -13.26 27.40
C SER A 9 -6.20 -13.87 26.11
N ALA A 10 -6.31 -15.20 25.95
CA ALA A 10 -5.84 -15.90 24.76
C ALA A 10 -6.64 -15.52 23.49
N ALA A 11 -7.95 -15.29 23.63
CA ALA A 11 -8.80 -14.89 22.52
C ALA A 11 -8.48 -13.47 21.99
N ILE A 12 -8.09 -12.55 22.88
CA ILE A 12 -7.72 -11.17 22.51
C ILE A 12 -6.36 -11.15 21.80
N ALA A 13 -5.41 -12.00 22.21
CA ALA A 13 -4.12 -12.09 21.53
C ALA A 13 -4.26 -12.66 20.10
N ALA A 14 -5.17 -13.61 19.87
CA ALA A 14 -5.36 -14.24 18.57
C ALA A 14 -5.96 -13.29 17.50
N THR A 15 -6.79 -12.31 17.89
CA THR A 15 -7.36 -11.33 16.94
C THR A 15 -6.36 -10.26 16.50
N LEU A 16 -5.35 -9.95 17.31
CA LEU A 16 -4.30 -8.98 16.96
C LEU A 16 -3.34 -9.48 15.87
N PHE A 17 -3.14 -10.80 15.74
CA PHE A 17 -2.26 -11.38 14.72
C PHE A 17 -2.96 -11.71 13.39
N ALA A 18 -4.29 -11.66 13.34
CA ALA A 18 -5.05 -11.99 12.13
C ALA A 18 -5.17 -10.81 11.14
N VAL A 19 -4.81 -9.60 11.55
CA VAL A 19 -4.80 -8.40 10.68
C VAL A 19 -3.37 -8.10 10.29
N THR A 20 -2.83 -8.86 9.33
CA THR A 20 -1.66 -8.37 8.59
C THR A 20 -2.12 -7.17 7.77
N PRO A 21 -1.58 -5.96 7.97
CA PRO A 21 -1.85 -4.86 7.05
C PRO A 21 -1.36 -5.31 5.68
N SER A 22 -2.31 -5.53 4.76
CA SER A 22 -1.99 -5.59 3.34
C SER A 22 -1.60 -4.17 2.97
N PHE A 23 -0.31 -3.90 2.88
CA PHE A 23 0.16 -2.71 2.20
C PHE A 23 -0.21 -2.91 0.74
N ALA A 24 -1.37 -2.39 0.35
CA ALA A 24 -1.71 -2.26 -1.05
C ALA A 24 -0.65 -1.33 -1.66
N GLY A 25 0.41 -1.93 -2.18
CA GLY A 25 1.38 -1.22 -3.01
C GLY A 25 0.66 -0.58 -4.18
N ASP A 26 1.26 0.45 -4.76
CA ASP A 26 0.69 1.12 -5.92
C ASP A 26 0.38 0.07 -7.00
N THR A 27 -0.90 0.03 -7.39
CA THR A 27 -1.32 -0.80 -8.51
C THR A 27 -0.79 -0.18 -9.79
N ALA A 28 -0.64 -0.97 -10.85
CA ALA A 28 -0.27 -0.42 -12.16
C ALA A 28 -1.19 0.75 -12.59
N GLN A 29 -2.48 0.65 -12.27
CA GLN A 29 -3.44 1.71 -12.53
C GLN A 29 -3.15 2.99 -11.73
N SER A 30 -2.88 2.89 -10.42
CA SER A 30 -2.63 4.07 -9.60
C SER A 30 -1.36 4.81 -10.00
N VAL A 31 -0.33 4.11 -10.48
CA VAL A 31 0.88 4.73 -11.04
C VAL A 31 0.55 5.52 -12.31
N VAL A 32 -0.23 4.94 -13.23
CA VAL A 32 -0.61 5.62 -14.49
C VAL A 32 -1.49 6.84 -14.21
N ASP A 33 -2.46 6.74 -13.30
CA ASP A 33 -3.32 7.86 -12.91
C ASP A 33 -2.49 9.01 -12.33
N ALA A 34 -1.50 8.70 -11.49
CA ALA A 34 -0.59 9.68 -10.89
C ALA A 34 0.34 10.34 -11.92
N TYR A 35 0.81 9.58 -12.91
CA TYR A 35 1.56 10.11 -14.06
C TYR A 35 0.72 11.09 -14.88
N VAL A 36 -0.50 10.71 -15.28
CA VAL A 36 -1.39 11.57 -16.08
C VAL A 36 -1.76 12.85 -15.31
N ALA A 37 -1.98 12.76 -14.00
CA ALA A 37 -2.21 13.93 -13.17
C ALA A 37 -1.02 14.89 -13.15
N ALA A 38 0.21 14.39 -13.02
CA ALA A 38 1.43 15.21 -13.08
C ALA A 38 1.62 15.85 -14.47
N TRP A 39 1.34 15.09 -15.53
CA TRP A 39 1.37 15.59 -16.90
C TRP A 39 0.38 16.75 -17.11
N ASN A 40 -0.88 16.58 -16.68
CA ASN A 40 -1.92 17.59 -16.77
C ASN A 40 -1.61 18.84 -15.93
N ALA A 41 -0.86 18.70 -14.84
CA ALA A 41 -0.35 19.82 -14.05
C ALA A 41 0.86 20.52 -14.70
N HIS A 42 1.32 20.06 -15.87
CA HIS A 42 2.53 20.51 -16.54
C HIS A 42 3.81 20.35 -15.69
N ASP A 43 3.81 19.42 -14.74
CA ASP A 43 4.96 19.10 -13.90
C ASP A 43 5.75 17.94 -14.52
N SER A 44 6.64 18.29 -15.44
CA SER A 44 7.46 17.32 -16.17
C SER A 44 8.42 16.55 -15.28
N ALA A 45 8.97 17.17 -14.24
CA ALA A 45 9.90 16.53 -13.31
C ALA A 45 9.18 15.42 -12.51
N LYS A 46 7.97 15.71 -12.02
CA LYS A 46 7.16 14.72 -11.33
C LYS A 46 6.65 13.62 -12.26
N ALA A 47 6.24 13.97 -13.48
CA ALA A 47 5.80 12.99 -14.47
C ALA A 47 6.94 12.00 -14.83
N ALA A 48 8.17 12.51 -15.02
CA ALA A 48 9.33 11.69 -15.29
C ALA A 48 9.67 10.73 -14.14
N GLY A 49 9.38 11.12 -12.89
CA GLY A 49 9.61 10.30 -11.70
C GLY A 49 8.78 9.00 -11.62
N TYR A 50 7.77 8.83 -12.48
CA TYR A 50 7.02 7.57 -12.58
C TYR A 50 7.60 6.59 -13.59
N PHE A 51 8.64 6.97 -14.35
CA PHE A 51 9.34 6.05 -15.25
C PHE A 51 10.50 5.35 -14.54
N ALA A 52 10.77 4.12 -14.96
CA ALA A 52 12.01 3.44 -14.61
C ALA A 52 13.18 4.03 -15.41
N ASP A 53 14.40 3.85 -14.90
CA ASP A 53 15.62 4.35 -15.54
C ASP A 53 15.87 3.73 -16.93
N ASP A 54 15.26 2.59 -17.23
CA ASP A 54 15.39 1.81 -18.47
C ASP A 54 14.13 1.84 -19.36
N VAL A 55 13.29 2.88 -19.22
CA VAL A 55 12.08 3.05 -20.04
C VAL A 55 12.41 3.09 -21.54
N THR A 56 11.70 2.29 -22.33
CA THR A 56 11.83 2.24 -23.79
C THR A 56 10.61 2.90 -24.44
N TYR A 57 10.86 3.76 -25.44
CA TYR A 57 9.82 4.41 -26.24
C TYR A 57 9.61 3.68 -27.56
N TYR A 58 8.34 3.53 -27.98
CA TYR A 58 7.92 2.96 -29.25
C TYR A 58 7.29 4.01 -30.15
#